data_AF-A0A0N1MJQ9-F1
#
_entry.id   AF-A0A0N1MJQ9-F1
#
_cell.length_a   1.000
_cell.length_b   1.000
_cell.length_c   1.000
_cell.angle_alpha   90.00
_cell.angle_beta   90.00
_cell.angle_gamma   90.00
#
_symmetry.space_group_name_H-M   'P 1'
#
loop_
_entity.id
_entity.type
_entity.pdbx_description
1 polymer ?
#
loop_
_entity_poly.entity_id
_entity_poly.type
_entity_poly.pdbx_seq_one_letter_code
_entity_poly.pdbx_strand_id
1 'polypeptide(L)' 'MTSCTKDNDETCYECRQQTYEVKENNTMLGSSSSTTVFCDKSESDIKKLEAQNTYTKTENGTTKTSTYQCSLKK' A
#
# COMPACT_ATOMS: atom_id res chain seq x y z
N MET A 1 15.18 -30.74 -18.67
CA MET A 1 14.56 -30.67 -17.33
C MET A 1 14.89 -29.31 -16.77
N THR A 2 13.91 -28.40 -16.73
CA THR A 2 14.08 -27.02 -16.25
C THR A 2 14.20 -27.06 -14.73
N SER A 3 15.43 -27.01 -14.22
CA SER A 3 15.68 -26.89 -12.79
C SER A 3 15.27 -25.48 -12.35
N CYS A 4 14.11 -25.36 -11.70
CA CYS A 4 13.82 -24.21 -10.85
C CYS A 4 14.69 -24.33 -9.60
N THR A 5 15.88 -23.73 -9.63
CA THR A 5 16.68 -23.51 -8.43
C THR A 5 15.95 -22.52 -7.53
N LYS A 6 15.67 -22.95 -6.29
CA LYS A 6 15.49 -22.09 -5.12
C LYS A 6 16.60 -21.06 -5.11
N ASP A 7 16.27 -19.78 -5.21
CA ASP A 7 17.09 -18.60 -4.87
C ASP A 7 16.39 -17.39 -5.50
N ASN A 8 15.21 -17.04 -4.97
CA ASN A 8 14.69 -15.70 -5.18
C ASN A 8 14.65 -15.08 -3.79
N ASP A 9 15.79 -14.51 -3.39
CA ASP A 9 15.94 -13.52 -2.30
C ASP A 9 15.20 -12.23 -2.68
N GLU A 10 14.03 -12.38 -3.29
CA GLU A 10 13.15 -11.34 -3.73
C GLU A 10 12.49 -10.82 -2.47
N THR A 11 13.00 -9.68 -2.01
CA THR A 11 12.52 -9.01 -0.81
C THR A 11 11.09 -8.56 -1.03
N CYS A 12 10.12 -9.42 -0.68
CA CYS A 12 8.70 -9.11 -0.79
C CYS A 12 8.23 -8.29 0.40
N TYR A 13 7.40 -7.30 0.15
CA TYR A 13 6.73 -6.49 1.16
C TYR A 13 5.23 -6.64 1.04
N GLU A 14 4.59 -7.00 2.14
CA GLU A 14 3.14 -6.99 2.25
C GLU A 14 2.71 -5.62 2.77
N CYS A 15 2.05 -4.84 1.92
CA CYS A 15 1.48 -3.54 2.23
C CYS A 15 -0.01 -3.67 2.48
N ARG A 16 -0.42 -3.41 3.71
CA ARG A 16 -1.82 -3.35 4.12
C ARG A 16 -2.28 -1.90 4.16
N GLN A 17 -3.31 -1.58 3.39
CA GLN A 17 -4.03 -0.32 3.52
C GLN A 17 -4.82 -0.34 4.83
N GLN A 18 -4.33 0.38 5.83
CA GLN A 18 -4.92 0.46 7.16
C GLN A 18 -6.23 1.24 7.14
N THR A 19 -6.23 2.37 6.44
CA THR A 19 -7.42 3.20 6.26
C THR A 19 -7.53 3.62 4.81
N TYR A 20 -8.73 3.46 4.26
CA TYR A 20 -9.19 4.17 3.08
C TYR A 20 -10.44 4.92 3.52
N GLU A 21 -10.41 6.24 3.54
CA GLU A 21 -11.57 7.07 3.85
C GLU A 21 -11.90 7.89 2.63
N VAL A 22 -13.14 7.77 2.15
CA VAL A 22 -13.67 8.66 1.12
C VAL A 22 -14.62 9.62 1.79
N LYS A 23 -14.31 10.92 1.74
CA LYS A 23 -15.11 12.00 2.30
C LYS A 23 -15.53 12.94 1.17
N GLU A 24 -16.82 13.15 0.94
CA GLU A 24 -17.31 14.17 0.01
C GLU A 24 -17.92 15.32 0.80
N ASN A 25 -17.43 16.54 0.61
CA ASN A 25 -17.88 17.72 1.37
C ASN A 25 -17.93 17.46 2.88
N ASN A 26 -16.89 16.83 3.43
CA ASN A 26 -16.79 16.43 4.84
C ASN A 26 -17.75 15.31 5.30
N THR A 27 -18.51 14.70 4.40
CA THR A 27 -19.39 13.54 4.68
C THR A 27 -18.66 12.25 4.30
N MET A 28 -18.53 11.31 5.24
CA MET A 28 -17.92 10.01 4.98
C MET A 28 -18.80 9.17 4.06
N LEU A 29 -18.31 8.86 2.86
CA LEU A 29 -18.98 8.02 1.87
C LEU A 29 -18.66 6.53 2.04
N GLY A 30 -17.50 6.20 2.61
CA GLY A 30 -17.15 4.82 2.89
C GLY A 30 -15.70 4.61 3.31
N SER A 31 -15.46 3.40 3.81
CA SER A 31 -14.13 2.91 4.12
C SER A 31 -13.88 1.50 3.63
N SER A 32 -12.67 1.28 3.12
CA SER A 32 -12.20 -0.02 2.65
C SER A 32 -10.78 -0.26 3.18
N SER A 33 -10.38 -1.53 3.22
CA SER A 33 -9.01 -1.92 3.52
C SER A 33 -8.60 -2.97 2.51
N SER A 34 -7.47 -2.76 1.84
CA SER A 34 -6.92 -3.64 0.82
C SER A 34 -5.50 -4.05 1.19
N THR A 35 -5.14 -5.30 0.92
CA THR A 35 -3.75 -5.76 1.08
C THR A 35 -3.14 -6.00 -0.30
N THR A 36 -1.91 -5.56 -0.51
CA THR A 36 -1.15 -5.77 -1.75
C THR A 36 0.26 -6.19 -1.40
N VAL A 37 0.82 -7.12 -2.19
CA VAL A 37 2.19 -7.60 -2.02
C VAL A 37 3.06 -7.04 -3.15
N PHE A 38 4.19 -6.44 -2.79
CA PHE A 38 5.18 -5.92 -3.72
C PHE A 38 6.46 -6.73 -3.58
N CYS A 39 6.77 -7.54 -4.58
CA CYS A 39 7.97 -8.38 -4.57
C CYS A 39 9.16 -7.78 -5.33
N ASP A 40 8.92 -6.84 -6.24
CA ASP A 40 9.96 -6.18 -7.06
C ASP A 40 10.30 -4.74 -6.57
N LYS A 41 10.05 -4.43 -5.29
CA LYS A 41 10.26 -3.07 -4.75
C LYS A 41 11.38 -3.08 -3.71
N SER A 42 12.29 -2.11 -3.83
CA SER A 42 13.34 -1.88 -2.83
C SER A 42 12.76 -1.41 -1.50
N GLU A 43 13.44 -1.72 -0.38
CA GLU A 43 13.05 -1.24 0.96
C GLU A 43 12.81 0.26 0.99
N SER A 44 13.66 1.04 0.29
CA SER A 44 13.53 2.49 0.18
C SER A 44 12.23 2.94 -0.49
N ASP A 45 11.74 2.21 -1.49
CA ASP A 45 10.48 2.54 -2.16
C ASP A 45 9.26 2.14 -1.32
N ILE A 46 9.38 1.05 -0.57
CA ILE A 46 8.38 0.66 0.42
C ILE A 46 8.35 1.64 1.58
N LYS A 47 9.50 2.06 2.10
CA LYS A 47 9.63 3.13 3.10
C LYS A 47 9.12 4.46 2.58
N LYS A 48 9.21 4.77 1.28
CA LYS A 48 8.54 5.96 0.71
C LYS A 48 7.03 5.78 0.70
N LEU A 49 6.52 4.60 0.36
CA LEU A 49 5.08 4.29 0.44
C LEU A 49 4.56 4.40 1.88
N GLU A 50 5.32 3.91 2.87
CA GLU A 50 5.01 4.06 4.30
C GLU A 50 5.25 5.48 4.82
N ALA A 51 6.30 6.17 4.40
CA ALA A 51 6.57 7.56 4.82
C ALA A 51 5.54 8.53 4.22
N GLN A 52 4.99 8.21 3.05
CA GLN A 52 3.81 8.85 2.47
C GLN A 52 2.50 8.33 3.08
N ASN A 53 2.55 7.77 4.30
CA ASN A 53 1.53 7.15 5.17
C ASN A 53 0.10 7.72 5.12
N THR A 54 -0.16 8.83 4.48
CA THR A 54 -1.49 9.39 4.27
C THR A 54 -1.53 10.03 2.88
N TYR A 55 -1.88 9.23 1.88
CA TYR A 55 -2.18 9.74 0.55
C TYR A 55 -3.56 10.39 0.58
N THR A 56 -3.59 11.73 0.65
CA THR A 56 -4.84 12.49 0.58
C THR A 56 -4.98 13.11 -0.79
N LYS A 57 -5.98 12.68 -1.56
CA LYS A 57 -6.32 13.24 -2.86
C LYS A 57 -7.71 13.86 -2.79
N THR A 58 -7.79 15.17 -2.97
CA THR A 58 -9.06 15.89 -3.09
C THR A 58 -9.36 16.12 -4.58
N GLU A 59 -10.45 15.55 -5.06
CA GLU A 59 -10.91 15.72 -6.44
C GLU A 59 -12.42 16.01 -6.42
N ASN A 60 -12.83 17.12 -7.02
CA ASN A 60 -14.24 17.52 -7.14
C ASN A 60 -15.03 17.54 -5.80
N GLY A 61 -14.40 17.96 -4.70
CA GLY A 61 -15.01 17.97 -3.36
C GLY A 61 -14.96 16.62 -2.62
N THR A 62 -14.47 15.56 -3.28
CA THR A 62 -14.21 14.25 -2.68
C THR A 62 -12.74 14.14 -2.26
N THR A 63 -12.50 14.07 -0.95
CA THR A 63 -11.21 13.78 -0.32
C THR A 63 -11.08 12.28 -0.07
N LYS A 64 -10.09 11.65 -0.70
CA LYS A 64 -9.73 10.24 -0.51
C LYS A 64 -8.45 10.19 0.30
N THR A 65 -8.51 9.62 1.49
CA THR A 65 -7.37 9.46 2.38
C THR A 65 -7.01 7.98 2.47
N SER A 66 -5.79 7.62 2.06
CA SER A 66 -5.29 6.24 2.10
C SER A 66 -4.04 6.14 2.96
N THR A 67 -4.02 5.26 3.96
CA THR A 67 -2.83 4.93 4.76
C THR A 67 -2.38 3.51 4.48
N TYR A 68 -1.10 3.32 4.19
CA TYR A 68 -0.49 2.02 3.92
C TYR A 68 0.57 1.73 4.97
N GLN A 69 0.51 0.53 5.55
CA GLN A 69 1.55 -0.01 6.41
C GLN A 69 2.12 -1.25 5.76
N CYS A 70 3.42 -1.24 5.53
CA CYS A 70 4.10 -2.33 4.85
C CYS A 70 4.96 -3.12 5.84
N SER A 71 5.16 -4.38 5.56
CA SER A 71 6.02 -5.23 6.37
C SER A 71 6.74 -6.21 5.47
N LEU A 72 8.02 -6.44 5.78
CA LEU A 72 8.80 -7.44 5.07
C LEU A 72 8.13 -8.80 5.23
N LYS A 73 7.77 -9.42 4.12
CA LYS A 73 7.24 -10.77 4.07
C LYS A 73 8.39 -11.73 4.29
N LYS A 74 8.48 -12.26 5.51
CA LYS A 74 9.50 -13.24 5.92
C LYS A 74 9.27 -14.61 5.28
#